data_AF-R7XPD2-F1
#
_entry.id   AF-R7XPD2-F1
#
_cell.length_a   1.000
_cell.length_b   1.000
_cell.length_c   1.000
_cell.angle_alpha   90.00
_cell.angle_beta   90.00
_cell.angle_gamma   90.00
#
_symmetry.space_group_name_H-M   'P 1'
#
loop_
_entity.id
_entity.type
_entity.pdbx_description
1 polymer ?
#
loop_
_entity_poly.entity_id
_entity_poly.type
_entity_poly.pdbx_seq_one_letter_code
_entity_poly.pdbx_strand_id
1 'polypeptide(L)'
;MVFSPTGRLFAVDQGPNTDDELNLILPGRNYGWPNVAGRKDDAGYAYANYSAAKGGCENAKDTFQNGLKAPDGVPVTRESQWSDPDFVEPLKTFFSVDNNFNFNNKVCSEKDLYYICWPTIAPSAVSYYRGGKQSIPGWDNSLLITSLKRGIIYRVQLDPTGTLPLGDAQPVFRSVNRYRDLVVSPDGSTLYVATDVSHLGTTEAGNAAFKLENPGSIIAFKYSPAK
;
A
#
# COMPACT_ATOMS: atom_id res chain seq x y z
N MET A 1 -8.02 -4.59 -7.53
CA MET A 1 -7.53 -4.71 -8.92
C MET A 1 -8.42 -3.90 -9.84
N VAL A 2 -7.90 -3.38 -10.97
CA VAL A 2 -8.69 -2.62 -11.95
C VAL A 2 -8.12 -2.74 -13.36
N PHE A 3 -9.00 -2.82 -14.36
CA PHE A 3 -8.60 -2.73 -15.77
C PHE A 3 -8.51 -1.28 -16.25
N SER A 4 -7.44 -0.95 -16.96
CA SER A 4 -7.34 0.27 -17.76
C SER A 4 -8.27 0.18 -18.99
N PRO A 5 -8.56 1.32 -19.65
CA PRO A 5 -9.25 1.33 -20.94
C PRO A 5 -8.55 0.51 -22.04
N THR A 6 -7.23 0.34 -21.93
CA THR A 6 -6.40 -0.41 -22.88
C THR A 6 -6.29 -1.91 -22.53
N GLY A 7 -7.02 -2.38 -21.52
CA GLY A 7 -7.05 -3.80 -21.14
C GLY A 7 -5.89 -4.25 -20.25
N ARG A 8 -5.05 -3.32 -19.76
CA ARG A 8 -4.02 -3.62 -18.75
C ARG A 8 -4.67 -3.82 -17.39
N LEU A 9 -4.20 -4.80 -16.62
CA LEU A 9 -4.70 -5.06 -15.27
C LEU A 9 -3.74 -4.52 -14.23
N PHE A 10 -4.20 -3.63 -13.36
CA PHE A 10 -3.44 -3.13 -12.22
C PHE A 10 -3.93 -3.76 -10.92
N ALA A 11 -3.02 -4.02 -10.00
CA ALA A 11 -3.32 -4.49 -8.66
C ALA A 11 -2.59 -3.64 -7.62
N VAL A 12 -3.17 -3.57 -6.43
CA VAL A 12 -2.45 -3.09 -5.25
C VAL A 12 -2.42 -4.23 -4.24
N ASP A 13 -1.33 -4.35 -3.52
CA ASP A 13 -1.13 -5.41 -2.53
C ASP A 13 -0.53 -4.85 -1.23
N GLN A 14 -0.81 -5.53 -0.12
CA GLN A 14 -0.29 -5.15 1.18
C GLN A 14 1.02 -5.88 1.46
N GLY A 15 2.09 -5.11 1.66
CA GLY A 15 3.37 -5.61 2.14
C GLY A 15 3.34 -5.87 3.65
N PRO A 16 4.44 -6.40 4.21
CA PRO A 16 4.58 -6.63 5.64
C PRO A 16 4.79 -5.30 6.39
N ASN A 17 6.01 -5.02 6.85
CA ASN A 17 6.29 -3.76 7.54
C ASN A 17 6.66 -2.63 6.57
N THR A 18 6.93 -2.96 5.31
CA THR A 18 7.37 -2.07 4.24
C THR A 18 6.67 -2.48 2.93
N ASP A 19 6.90 -1.73 1.86
CA ASP A 19 6.69 -2.22 0.49
C ASP A 19 5.27 -2.72 0.17
N ASP A 20 4.24 -1.96 0.56
CA ASP A 20 2.95 -2.10 -0.14
C ASP A 20 3.15 -1.76 -1.63
N GLU A 21 2.42 -2.42 -2.52
CA GLU A 21 2.75 -2.39 -3.94
C GLU A 21 1.61 -1.84 -4.82
N LEU A 22 2.01 -1.19 -5.91
CA LEU A 22 1.22 -1.07 -7.13
C LEU A 22 1.89 -1.92 -8.21
N ASN A 23 1.16 -2.92 -8.72
CA ASN A 23 1.63 -3.88 -9.71
C ASN A 23 0.89 -3.75 -11.04
N LEU A 24 1.62 -3.98 -12.14
CA LEU A 24 1.03 -4.31 -13.44
C LEU A 24 0.93 -5.83 -13.55
N ILE A 25 -0.28 -6.34 -13.67
CA ILE A 25 -0.52 -7.77 -13.74
C ILE A 25 -0.30 -8.30 -15.16
N LEU A 26 0.70 -9.16 -15.29
CA LEU A 26 1.10 -9.86 -16.49
C LEU A 26 0.80 -11.38 -16.36
N PRO A 27 0.31 -12.04 -17.43
CA PRO A 27 0.04 -13.48 -17.41
C PRO A 27 1.29 -14.31 -17.11
N GLY A 28 1.15 -15.29 -16.20
CA GLY A 28 2.21 -16.27 -15.91
C GLY A 28 3.42 -15.72 -15.17
N ARG A 29 3.35 -14.52 -14.60
CA ARG A 29 4.47 -13.89 -13.88
C ARG A 29 4.42 -14.11 -12.38
N ASN A 30 5.58 -14.00 -11.74
CA ASN A 30 5.79 -14.13 -10.31
C ASN A 30 6.07 -12.74 -9.69
N TYR A 31 5.38 -12.40 -8.60
CA TYR A 31 5.53 -11.10 -7.90
C TYR A 31 6.40 -11.20 -6.64
N GLY A 32 7.16 -12.29 -6.49
CA GLY A 32 8.28 -12.38 -5.54
C GLY A 32 7.92 -12.86 -4.14
N TRP A 33 6.79 -12.46 -3.58
CA TRP A 33 6.41 -12.83 -2.20
C TRP A 33 6.40 -14.36 -1.97
N PRO A 34 6.98 -14.88 -0.86
CA PRO A 34 7.59 -14.16 0.26
C PRO A 34 9.10 -13.95 0.13
N ASN A 35 9.73 -14.24 -1.02
CA ASN A 35 11.18 -14.14 -1.15
C ASN A 35 11.67 -12.70 -1.38
N VAL A 36 10.79 -11.85 -1.92
CA VAL A 36 11.01 -10.42 -2.18
C VAL A 36 9.78 -9.66 -1.71
N ALA A 37 9.98 -8.51 -1.07
CA ALA A 37 8.91 -7.56 -0.76
C ALA A 37 9.21 -6.23 -1.45
N GLY A 38 8.41 -5.85 -2.44
CA GLY A 38 8.71 -4.69 -3.26
C GLY A 38 9.74 -4.98 -4.36
N ARG A 39 10.80 -4.19 -4.38
CA ARG A 39 11.90 -4.38 -5.35
C ARG A 39 12.85 -5.43 -4.81
N LYS A 40 13.63 -6.05 -5.69
CA LYS A 40 14.71 -6.96 -5.27
C LYS A 40 15.95 -6.14 -4.95
N ASP A 41 16.03 -5.57 -3.75
CA ASP A 41 17.03 -4.57 -3.38
C ASP A 41 17.79 -4.85 -2.07
N ASP A 42 17.44 -5.92 -1.34
CA ASP A 42 18.02 -6.26 -0.03
C ASP A 42 17.90 -5.11 1.00
N ALA A 43 16.88 -4.25 0.86
CA ALA A 43 16.67 -3.07 1.69
C ALA A 43 15.34 -3.11 2.45
N GLY A 44 15.42 -3.01 3.77
CA GLY A 44 14.24 -2.94 4.65
C GLY A 44 13.54 -4.27 4.88
N TYR A 45 13.84 -5.33 4.11
CA TYR A 45 13.22 -6.65 4.20
C TYR A 45 14.21 -7.81 4.02
N ALA A 46 13.92 -8.94 4.67
CA ALA A 46 14.47 -10.24 4.30
C ALA A 46 13.45 -11.35 4.63
N TYR A 47 13.51 -12.48 3.91
CA TYR A 47 12.60 -13.58 4.16
C TYR A 47 13.07 -14.45 5.34
N ALA A 48 12.49 -14.22 6.52
CA ALA A 48 12.64 -15.10 7.68
C ALA A 48 11.61 -16.25 7.62
N ASN A 49 12.07 -17.46 7.32
CA ASN A 49 11.18 -18.61 7.15
C ASN A 49 10.97 -19.36 8.48
N TYR A 50 9.97 -18.92 9.26
CA TYR A 50 9.61 -19.54 10.53
C TYR A 50 9.20 -21.01 10.41
N SER A 51 8.62 -21.44 9.28
CA SER A 51 8.24 -22.85 9.07
C SER A 51 9.45 -23.80 9.01
N ALA A 52 10.63 -23.26 8.69
CA ALA A 52 11.90 -23.98 8.63
C ALA A 52 12.79 -23.73 9.86
N ALA A 53 12.23 -23.19 10.95
CA ALA A 53 12.97 -22.96 12.18
C ALA A 53 13.50 -24.29 12.77
N LYS A 54 14.79 -24.30 13.14
CA LYS A 54 15.42 -25.46 13.79
C LYS A 54 14.76 -25.74 15.14
N GLY A 55 14.25 -26.95 15.33
CA GLY A 55 13.55 -27.34 16.56
C GLY A 55 12.08 -26.90 16.62
N GLY A 56 11.51 -26.41 15.51
CA GLY A 56 10.12 -25.95 15.43
C GLY A 56 9.96 -24.46 15.71
N CYS A 57 8.80 -23.89 15.33
CA CYS A 57 8.53 -22.45 15.44
C CYS A 57 7.87 -22.02 16.74
N GLU A 58 7.48 -22.96 17.61
CA GLU A 58 6.72 -22.67 18.85
C GLU A 58 7.42 -21.67 19.77
N ASN A 59 8.76 -21.73 19.81
CA ASN A 59 9.59 -20.85 20.64
C ASN A 59 10.24 -19.69 19.85
N ALA A 60 10.07 -19.67 18.53
CA ALA A 60 10.65 -18.64 17.66
C ALA A 60 9.73 -17.41 17.61
N LYS A 61 9.89 -16.50 18.57
CA LYS A 61 9.10 -15.27 18.65
C LYS A 61 9.51 -14.28 17.56
N ASP A 62 8.60 -13.91 16.67
CA ASP A 62 8.85 -12.84 15.71
C ASP A 62 9.23 -11.54 16.42
N THR A 63 10.29 -10.89 15.92
CA THR A 63 10.78 -9.63 16.48
C THR A 63 10.12 -8.42 15.82
N PHE A 64 9.31 -8.66 14.78
CA PHE A 64 8.62 -7.67 13.96
C PHE A 64 9.58 -6.65 13.32
N GLN A 65 10.80 -7.09 12.99
CA GLN A 65 11.83 -6.29 12.30
C GLN A 65 11.94 -6.65 10.82
N ASN A 66 10.82 -7.06 10.20
CA ASN A 66 10.72 -7.33 8.76
C ASN A 66 11.78 -8.34 8.24
N GLY A 67 12.15 -9.32 9.08
CA GLY A 67 13.19 -10.32 8.78
C GLY A 67 14.63 -9.83 8.85
N LEU A 68 14.89 -8.53 9.02
CA LEU A 68 16.24 -7.98 9.25
C LEU A 68 16.85 -8.46 10.57
N LYS A 69 15.99 -8.80 11.53
CA LYS A 69 16.35 -9.45 12.79
C LYS A 69 15.42 -10.63 13.03
N ALA A 70 15.96 -11.84 12.97
CA ALA A 70 15.20 -13.05 13.25
C ALA A 70 15.76 -13.75 14.51
N PRO A 71 14.94 -14.52 15.24
CA PRO A 71 15.42 -15.37 16.33
C PRO A 71 16.42 -16.42 15.86
N ASP A 72 17.27 -16.87 16.79
CA ASP A 72 18.20 -17.97 16.53
C ASP A 72 17.46 -19.22 16.01
N GLY A 73 18.03 -19.86 15.00
CA GLY A 73 17.46 -21.06 14.39
C GLY A 73 16.41 -20.82 13.30
N VAL A 74 15.92 -19.58 13.12
CA VAL A 74 15.06 -19.22 11.98
C VAL A 74 15.95 -18.91 10.77
N PRO A 75 15.85 -19.68 9.66
CA PRO A 75 16.61 -19.38 8.46
C PRO A 75 16.10 -18.09 7.80
N VAL A 76 17.04 -17.22 7.41
CA VAL A 76 16.78 -15.95 6.73
C VAL A 76 17.42 -15.98 5.35
N THR A 77 16.66 -15.60 4.33
CA THR A 77 17.12 -15.48 2.94
C THR A 77 17.03 -14.02 2.52
N ARG A 78 18.13 -13.44 2.02
CA ARG A 78 18.10 -12.13 1.38
C ARG A 78 17.42 -12.23 0.01
N GLU A 79 16.78 -11.17 -0.42
CA GLU A 79 16.06 -11.11 -1.69
C GLU A 79 16.99 -11.44 -2.88
N SER A 80 18.24 -10.95 -2.82
CA SER A 80 19.30 -11.21 -3.80
C SER A 80 19.63 -12.69 -3.98
N GLN A 81 19.40 -13.53 -2.97
CA GLN A 81 19.68 -14.97 -2.99
C GLN A 81 18.58 -15.80 -3.64
N TRP A 82 17.40 -15.23 -3.82
CA TRP A 82 16.31 -15.85 -4.56
C TRP A 82 16.32 -15.39 -6.02
N SER A 83 15.94 -16.26 -6.94
CA SER A 83 15.83 -15.92 -8.36
C SER A 83 14.72 -16.71 -9.01
N ASP A 84 13.93 -16.01 -9.81
CA ASP A 84 12.92 -16.59 -10.68
C ASP A 84 12.96 -15.79 -12.00
N PRO A 85 13.11 -16.45 -13.17
CA PRO A 85 13.13 -15.76 -14.47
C PRO A 85 11.82 -15.02 -14.80
N ASP A 86 10.73 -15.35 -14.12
CA ASP A 86 9.42 -14.72 -14.29
C ASP A 86 9.11 -13.64 -13.23
N PHE A 87 10.09 -13.27 -12.41
CA PHE A 87 9.95 -12.20 -11.42
C PHE A 87 9.66 -10.84 -12.08
N VAL A 88 8.68 -10.11 -11.55
CA VAL A 88 8.31 -8.76 -11.96
C VAL A 88 8.33 -7.83 -10.75
N GLU A 89 9.08 -6.74 -10.84
CA GLU A 89 9.08 -5.69 -9.83
C GLU A 89 7.78 -4.86 -9.86
N PRO A 90 7.37 -4.29 -8.71
CA PRO A 90 6.25 -3.37 -8.68
C PRO A 90 6.54 -2.09 -9.45
N LEU A 91 5.48 -1.49 -10.00
CA LEU A 91 5.55 -0.18 -10.62
C LEU A 91 5.88 0.91 -9.59
N LYS A 92 5.40 0.75 -8.36
CA LYS A 92 5.65 1.66 -7.23
C LYS A 92 5.46 0.92 -5.91
N THR A 93 6.31 1.25 -4.93
CA THR A 93 6.20 0.81 -3.53
C THR A 93 5.69 1.95 -2.64
N PHE A 94 5.03 1.60 -1.54
CA PHE A 94 4.45 2.51 -0.56
C PHE A 94 4.73 1.99 0.86
N PHE A 95 5.95 2.06 1.39
CA PHE A 95 7.18 2.65 0.86
C PHE A 95 8.35 1.72 1.17
N SER A 96 9.36 1.74 0.31
CA SER A 96 10.66 1.10 0.57
C SER A 96 11.48 1.95 1.54
N VAL A 97 12.30 1.31 2.36
CA VAL A 97 13.20 1.96 3.34
C VAL A 97 14.52 1.20 3.41
N ASP A 98 15.56 1.84 3.95
CA ASP A 98 16.85 1.16 4.16
C ASP A 98 16.85 0.24 5.40
N ASN A 99 17.91 -0.56 5.53
CA ASN A 99 18.09 -1.53 6.63
C ASN A 99 18.27 -0.89 8.02
N ASN A 100 18.44 0.42 8.11
CA ASN A 100 18.54 1.15 9.39
C ASN A 100 17.20 1.74 9.84
N PHE A 101 16.11 1.53 9.09
CA PHE A 101 14.80 2.04 9.46
C PHE A 101 14.34 1.50 10.82
N ASN A 102 13.85 2.40 11.69
CA ASN A 102 13.37 2.03 13.01
C ASN A 102 11.88 1.60 12.98
N PHE A 103 11.62 0.30 12.95
CA PHE A 103 10.26 -0.27 13.01
C PHE A 103 9.57 -0.11 14.37
N ASN A 104 10.28 0.32 15.42
CA ASN A 104 9.72 0.61 16.75
C ASN A 104 9.67 2.12 17.01
N ASN A 105 9.10 2.87 16.07
CA ASN A 105 8.95 4.32 16.20
C ASN A 105 8.11 4.67 17.45
N LYS A 106 8.70 5.46 18.36
CA LYS A 106 8.11 5.86 19.64
C LYS A 106 6.80 6.65 19.50
N VAL A 107 6.57 7.30 18.36
CA VAL A 107 5.30 7.99 18.09
C VAL A 107 4.11 7.01 18.15
N CYS A 108 4.33 5.75 17.81
CA CYS A 108 3.32 4.69 17.86
C CYS A 108 3.57 3.64 18.96
N SER A 109 4.32 3.98 20.02
CA SER A 109 4.57 3.01 21.11
C SER A 109 3.38 2.80 22.04
N GLU A 110 2.37 3.68 22.00
CA GLU A 110 1.17 3.51 22.80
C GLU A 110 0.53 2.14 22.48
N LYS A 111 0.37 1.29 23.51
CA LYS A 111 -0.22 -0.06 23.39
C LYS A 111 0.48 -0.95 22.35
N ASP A 112 1.79 -0.75 22.15
CA ASP A 112 2.61 -1.50 21.19
C ASP A 112 2.11 -1.44 19.73
N LEU A 113 1.46 -0.33 19.35
CA LEU A 113 0.87 -0.12 18.03
C LEU A 113 1.88 0.34 16.96
N TYR A 114 3.12 -0.14 17.02
CA TYR A 114 4.21 0.28 16.14
C TYR A 114 3.88 0.14 14.65
N TYR A 115 3.02 -0.83 14.27
CA TYR A 115 2.59 -1.05 12.90
C TYR A 115 1.87 0.14 12.25
N ILE A 116 1.28 1.03 13.05
CA ILE A 116 0.71 2.29 12.55
C ILE A 116 1.81 3.18 11.93
N CYS A 117 3.00 3.18 12.53
CA CYS A 117 4.15 3.97 12.10
C CYS A 117 5.04 3.25 11.07
N TRP A 118 4.86 1.94 10.85
CA TRP A 118 5.56 1.24 9.76
C TRP A 118 5.33 1.94 8.42
N PRO A 119 6.32 1.97 7.51
CA PRO A 119 6.28 2.68 6.24
C PRO A 119 5.38 1.99 5.21
N THR A 120 4.15 1.67 5.59
CA THR A 120 3.09 1.13 4.72
C THR A 120 1.87 2.06 4.73
N ILE A 121 0.99 1.92 3.74
CA ILE A 121 -0.30 2.59 3.64
C ILE A 121 -1.49 1.63 3.85
N ALA A 122 -1.27 0.32 3.80
CA ALA A 122 -2.30 -0.71 3.77
C ALA A 122 -3.36 -0.41 2.68
N PRO A 123 -3.00 -0.52 1.39
CA PRO A 123 -3.93 -0.25 0.30
C PRO A 123 -5.11 -1.22 0.36
N SER A 124 -6.32 -0.73 0.07
CA SER A 124 -7.55 -1.53 0.13
C SER A 124 -8.24 -1.70 -1.21
N ALA A 125 -8.13 -0.71 -2.09
CA ALA A 125 -8.68 -0.76 -3.42
C ALA A 125 -7.84 0.11 -4.37
N VAL A 126 -8.01 -0.15 -5.66
CA VAL A 126 -7.47 0.66 -6.74
C VAL A 126 -8.54 0.85 -7.80
N SER A 127 -8.74 2.10 -8.23
CA SER A 127 -9.70 2.49 -9.25
C SER A 127 -9.02 3.32 -10.33
N TYR A 128 -9.44 3.13 -11.59
CA TYR A 128 -8.90 3.88 -12.72
C TYR A 128 -9.76 5.11 -12.98
N TYR A 129 -9.17 6.30 -12.87
CA TYR A 129 -9.81 7.56 -13.22
C TYR A 129 -9.66 7.82 -14.72
N ARG A 130 -10.75 7.64 -15.46
CA ARG A 130 -10.82 7.82 -16.93
C ARG A 130 -11.26 9.23 -17.35
N GLY A 131 -11.61 10.08 -16.39
CA GLY A 131 -12.33 11.32 -16.67
C GLY A 131 -13.80 11.09 -17.05
N GLY A 132 -14.37 12.09 -17.72
CA GLY A 132 -15.76 12.21 -18.10
C GLY A 132 -16.11 13.63 -18.58
N LYS A 133 -17.41 13.93 -18.75
CA LYS A 133 -17.86 15.24 -19.25
C LYS A 133 -17.56 16.41 -18.29
N GLN A 134 -17.36 16.12 -17.00
CA GLN A 134 -17.09 17.08 -15.93
C GLN A 134 -15.83 16.64 -15.16
N SER A 135 -14.81 16.19 -15.89
CA SER A 135 -13.55 15.72 -15.31
C SER A 135 -12.90 16.76 -14.41
N ILE A 136 -12.20 16.26 -13.40
CA ILE A 136 -11.27 17.03 -12.59
C ILE A 136 -10.04 17.31 -13.47
N PRO A 137 -9.71 18.59 -13.75
CA PRO A 137 -8.59 18.93 -14.62
C PRO A 137 -7.27 18.31 -14.15
N GLY A 138 -6.57 17.64 -15.07
CA GLY A 138 -5.27 17.02 -14.82
C GLY A 138 -5.32 15.72 -14.00
N TRP A 139 -6.48 15.08 -13.86
CA TRP A 139 -6.61 13.76 -13.22
C TRP A 139 -6.73 12.61 -14.22
N ASP A 140 -6.94 12.89 -15.51
CA ASP A 140 -7.05 11.88 -16.56
C ASP A 140 -5.87 10.90 -16.52
N ASN A 141 -6.13 9.62 -16.76
CA ASN A 141 -5.14 8.54 -16.69
C ASN A 141 -4.48 8.40 -15.31
N SER A 142 -5.24 8.56 -14.23
CA SER A 142 -4.76 8.31 -12.87
C SER A 142 -5.29 6.99 -12.30
N LEU A 143 -4.48 6.35 -11.46
CA LEU A 143 -4.94 5.34 -10.51
C LEU A 143 -5.22 6.00 -9.16
N LEU A 144 -6.37 5.68 -8.56
CA LEU A 144 -6.78 6.13 -7.24
C LEU A 144 -6.71 4.96 -6.28
N ILE A 145 -5.85 5.05 -5.27
CA ILE A 145 -5.56 3.98 -4.32
C ILE A 145 -6.04 4.40 -2.94
N THR A 146 -6.99 3.68 -2.36
CA THR A 146 -7.48 3.95 -1.00
C THR A 146 -6.53 3.35 0.02
N SER A 147 -6.23 4.11 1.08
CA SER A 147 -5.43 3.65 2.22
C SER A 147 -6.30 3.44 3.45
N LEU A 148 -6.21 2.25 4.04
CA LEU A 148 -6.83 1.97 5.34
C LEU A 148 -6.09 2.70 6.45
N LYS A 149 -4.77 2.52 6.52
CA LYS A 149 -3.98 2.97 7.66
C LYS A 149 -3.87 4.49 7.72
N ARG A 150 -3.69 5.14 6.58
CA ARG A 150 -3.41 6.59 6.51
C ARG A 150 -4.66 7.46 6.41
N GLY A 151 -5.81 6.91 6.03
CA GLY A 151 -7.00 7.70 5.75
C GLY A 151 -6.75 8.72 4.63
N ILE A 152 -6.10 8.24 3.56
CA ILE A 152 -5.70 9.02 2.37
C ILE A 152 -6.15 8.25 1.14
N ILE A 153 -6.52 8.97 0.08
CA ILE A 153 -6.56 8.42 -1.28
C ILE A 153 -5.28 8.89 -1.97
N TYR A 154 -4.49 7.96 -2.50
CA TYR A 154 -3.29 8.27 -3.26
C TYR A 154 -3.64 8.31 -4.75
N ARG A 155 -3.40 9.43 -5.42
CA ARG A 155 -3.50 9.57 -6.87
C ARG A 155 -2.14 9.31 -7.51
N VAL A 156 -2.04 8.25 -8.29
CA VAL A 156 -0.87 7.93 -9.11
C VAL A 156 -1.19 8.29 -10.56
N GLN A 157 -0.57 9.35 -11.05
CA GLN A 157 -0.68 9.73 -12.46
C GLN A 157 0.04 8.69 -13.31
N LEU A 158 -0.55 8.24 -14.41
CA LEU A 158 0.14 7.41 -15.41
C LEU A 158 0.63 8.27 -16.57
N ASP A 159 1.61 7.75 -17.28
CA ASP A 159 2.10 8.29 -18.54
C ASP A 159 1.00 8.30 -19.62
N PRO A 160 1.17 9.03 -20.73
CA PRO A 160 0.16 9.08 -21.79
C PRO A 160 -0.20 7.72 -22.39
N THR A 161 0.68 6.71 -22.27
CA THR A 161 0.38 5.34 -22.72
C THR A 161 -0.44 4.53 -21.71
N GLY A 162 -0.65 5.06 -20.49
CA GLY A 162 -1.40 4.42 -19.42
C GLY A 162 -0.69 3.19 -18.86
N THR A 163 0.64 3.17 -18.88
CA THR A 163 1.47 2.01 -18.52
C THR A 163 2.30 2.26 -17.28
N LEU A 164 2.97 3.41 -17.18
CA LEU A 164 3.97 3.69 -16.15
C LEU A 164 3.52 4.84 -15.23
N PRO A 165 3.73 4.74 -13.90
CA PRO A 165 3.53 5.86 -13.00
C PRO A 165 4.45 7.04 -13.32
N LEU A 166 3.90 8.25 -13.25
CA LEU A 166 4.64 9.50 -13.31
C LEU A 166 4.80 10.11 -11.92
N GLY A 167 6.04 10.40 -11.55
CA GLY A 167 6.36 11.08 -10.29
C GLY A 167 5.88 10.34 -9.04
N ASP A 168 5.65 11.12 -7.99
CA ASP A 168 5.20 10.62 -6.71
C ASP A 168 3.67 10.50 -6.62
N ALA A 169 3.22 9.52 -5.83
CA ALA A 169 1.81 9.36 -5.53
C ALA A 169 1.31 10.55 -4.70
N GLN A 170 0.32 11.26 -5.21
CA GLN A 170 -0.21 12.48 -4.61
C GLN A 170 -1.25 12.12 -3.55
N PRO A 171 -1.03 12.44 -2.25
CA PRO A 171 -2.03 12.21 -1.22
C PRO A 171 -3.17 13.24 -1.36
N VAL A 172 -4.41 12.75 -1.37
CA VAL A 172 -5.61 13.58 -1.41
C VAL A 172 -6.63 13.11 -0.37
N PHE A 173 -7.51 14.04 0.05
CA PHE A 173 -8.63 13.77 0.96
C PHE A 173 -8.24 13.13 2.30
N ARG A 174 -7.14 13.59 2.90
CA ARG A 174 -6.73 13.15 4.23
C ARG A 174 -7.86 13.38 5.23
N SER A 175 -8.20 12.34 6.00
CA SER A 175 -9.10 12.42 7.15
C SER A 175 -8.83 11.27 8.11
N VAL A 176 -9.28 11.35 9.37
CA VAL A 176 -9.18 10.23 10.32
C VAL A 176 -10.26 9.19 10.01
N ASN A 177 -10.11 8.52 8.88
CA ASN A 177 -10.93 7.41 8.41
C ASN A 177 -10.03 6.27 7.92
N ARG A 178 -10.63 5.11 7.66
CA ARG A 178 -10.00 4.01 6.95
C ARG A 178 -10.72 3.84 5.62
N TYR A 179 -10.16 4.36 4.53
CA TYR A 179 -10.82 4.26 3.22
C TYR A 179 -10.71 2.83 2.70
N ARG A 180 -11.86 2.23 2.39
CA ARG A 180 -12.00 0.82 2.03
C ARG A 180 -12.08 0.61 0.53
N ASP A 181 -12.90 1.40 -0.16
CA ASP A 181 -13.11 1.27 -1.60
C ASP A 181 -13.52 2.62 -2.19
N LEU A 182 -13.37 2.77 -3.51
CA LEU A 182 -13.67 4.00 -4.24
C LEU A 182 -14.21 3.71 -5.63
N VAL A 183 -15.29 4.40 -6.01
CA VAL A 183 -15.77 4.48 -7.39
C VAL A 183 -15.92 5.92 -7.86
N VAL A 184 -15.83 6.13 -9.17
CA VAL A 184 -15.92 7.45 -9.82
C VAL A 184 -17.25 7.55 -10.56
N SER A 185 -17.93 8.69 -10.47
CA SER A 185 -19.16 8.95 -11.23
C SER A 185 -18.88 8.94 -12.75
N PRO A 186 -19.88 8.58 -13.59
CA PRO A 186 -19.68 8.51 -15.05
C PRO A 186 -19.30 9.84 -15.71
N ASP A 187 -19.65 10.98 -15.11
CA ASP A 187 -19.25 12.30 -15.58
C ASP A 187 -17.84 12.71 -15.10
N GLY A 188 -17.20 11.93 -14.23
CA GLY A 188 -15.86 12.17 -13.71
C GLY A 188 -15.78 13.20 -12.58
N SER A 189 -16.91 13.78 -12.12
CA SER A 189 -16.93 14.90 -11.18
C SER A 189 -16.93 14.49 -9.70
N THR A 190 -17.34 13.26 -9.39
CA THR A 190 -17.60 12.81 -8.02
C THR A 190 -16.90 11.49 -7.73
N LEU A 191 -16.23 11.42 -6.57
CA LEU A 191 -15.70 10.18 -6.00
C LEU A 191 -16.61 9.72 -4.87
N TYR A 192 -17.04 8.46 -4.89
CA TYR A 192 -17.77 7.83 -3.79
C TYR A 192 -16.85 6.85 -3.08
N VAL A 193 -16.69 7.02 -1.78
CA VAL A 193 -15.66 6.35 -0.99
C VAL A 193 -16.29 5.66 0.21
N ALA A 194 -16.05 4.36 0.35
CA ALA A 194 -16.48 3.58 1.51
C ALA A 194 -15.45 3.67 2.65
N THR A 195 -15.90 3.67 3.90
CA THR A 195 -15.04 3.63 5.10
C THR A 195 -15.33 2.41 5.98
N ASP A 196 -14.30 1.90 6.65
CA ASP A 196 -14.51 0.83 7.64
C ASP A 196 -15.40 1.28 8.80
N VAL A 197 -16.15 0.34 9.37
CA VAL A 197 -17.00 0.55 10.56
C VAL A 197 -16.21 0.78 11.84
N SER A 198 -14.99 0.26 11.94
CA SER A 198 -14.17 0.29 13.16
C SER A 198 -12.69 0.07 12.82
N HIS A 199 -11.88 -0.15 13.87
CA HIS A 199 -10.43 -0.30 13.85
C HIS A 199 -9.65 1.03 13.84
N LEU A 200 -8.32 0.94 13.86
CA LEU A 200 -7.44 2.10 14.05
C LEU A 200 -7.24 2.87 12.74
N GLY A 201 -7.36 4.19 12.83
CA GLY A 201 -6.85 5.12 11.82
C GLY A 201 -5.51 5.70 12.25
N THR A 202 -5.07 6.76 11.55
CA THR A 202 -3.89 7.56 11.93
C THR A 202 -4.32 9.00 12.17
N THR A 203 -3.77 9.68 13.18
CA THR A 203 -3.97 11.12 13.44
C THR A 203 -3.10 11.97 12.52
N GLU A 204 -3.30 13.30 12.49
CA GLU A 204 -2.37 14.20 11.79
C GLU A 204 -0.93 14.11 12.31
N ALA A 205 -0.75 13.82 13.60
CA ALA A 205 0.55 13.63 14.22
C ALA A 205 1.21 12.26 13.91
N GLY A 206 0.51 11.37 13.19
CA GLY A 206 1.06 10.09 12.73
C GLY A 206 0.88 8.90 13.70
N ASN A 207 0.38 9.13 14.92
CA ASN A 207 0.07 8.07 15.88
C ASN A 207 -1.32 7.46 15.65
N ALA A 208 -1.63 6.38 16.38
CA ALA A 208 -2.90 5.68 16.28
C ALA A 208 -4.10 6.57 16.62
N ALA A 209 -5.13 6.53 15.77
CA ALA A 209 -6.43 7.14 16.06
C ALA A 209 -7.44 6.06 16.39
N PHE A 210 -8.04 6.14 17.58
CA PHE A 210 -9.02 5.17 18.08
C PHE A 210 -10.47 5.49 17.69
N LYS A 211 -10.72 6.71 17.21
CA LYS A 211 -12.04 7.17 16.78
C LYS A 211 -11.97 7.60 15.32
N LEU A 212 -12.75 6.94 14.47
CA LEU A 212 -12.93 7.34 13.08
C LEU A 212 -13.94 8.49 12.99
N GLU A 213 -13.74 9.41 12.06
CA GLU A 213 -14.64 10.53 11.82
C GLU A 213 -15.99 10.08 11.24
N ASN A 214 -15.97 9.13 10.30
CA ASN A 214 -17.13 8.66 9.56
C ASN A 214 -17.14 7.12 9.52
N PRO A 215 -17.46 6.43 10.63
CA PRO A 215 -17.45 4.96 10.67
C PRO A 215 -18.54 4.38 9.75
N GLY A 216 -18.19 3.39 8.91
CA GLY A 216 -19.15 2.63 8.10
C GLY A 216 -19.96 3.47 7.12
N SER A 217 -19.33 4.47 6.52
CA SER A 217 -19.99 5.51 5.74
C SER A 217 -19.68 5.40 4.24
N ILE A 218 -20.54 6.00 3.42
CA ILE A 218 -20.25 6.34 2.03
C ILE A 218 -20.08 7.85 1.94
N ILE A 219 -18.87 8.31 1.63
CA ILE A 219 -18.51 9.72 1.51
C ILE A 219 -18.50 10.09 0.03
N ALA A 220 -19.11 11.22 -0.33
CA ALA A 220 -19.08 11.75 -1.69
C ALA A 220 -18.20 13.01 -1.76
N PHE A 221 -17.05 12.91 -2.45
CA PHE A 221 -16.21 14.06 -2.78
C PHE A 221 -16.58 14.59 -4.15
N LYS A 222 -17.21 15.77 -4.19
CA LYS A 222 -17.63 16.43 -5.45
C LYS A 222 -16.64 17.52 -5.82
N TYR A 223 -16.15 17.48 -7.06
CA TYR A 223 -15.32 18.53 -7.60
C TYR A 223 -16.13 19.82 -7.75
N SER A 224 -15.55 20.93 -7.29
CA SER A 224 -16.03 22.27 -7.58
C SER A 224 -14.90 23.02 -8.27
N PRO A 225 -15.10 23.52 -9.50
CA PRO A 225 -14.16 24.45 -10.12
C PRO A 225 -13.92 25.64 -9.19
N ALA A 226 -12.69 26.14 -9.15
CA ALA A 226 -12.43 27.45 -8.55
C ALA A 226 -13.23 28.51 -9.32
N LYS A 227 -13.88 29.42 -8.58
CA LYS A 227 -14.55 30.58 -9.18
C LYS A 227 -13.55 31.57 -9.74
#